data_AF-A0A1F5DK72-F1
#
_entry.id   AF-A0A1F5DK72-F1
#
_cell.length_a   1.000
_cell.length_b   1.000
_cell.length_c   1.000
_cell.angle_alpha   90.00
_cell.angle_beta   90.00
_cell.angle_gamma   90.00
#
_symmetry.space_group_name_H-M   'P 1'
#
loop_
_entity.id
_entity.type
_entity.pdbx_description
1 polymer ?
#
loop_
_entity_poly.entity_id
_entity_poly.type
_entity_poly.pdbx_seq_one_letter_code
_entity_poly.pdbx_strand_id
1 'polypeptide(L)'
;MASGERRVHLGYVEAFRLGYSHLLRRLDRSTLNVASIALGLSFYTSLLLTDTFYRTYSTLGGASLSVEATYYWLVAIALTVSVVGITNAMLISVQERVKEIGTMKCLGALDRHITLLFLIEALLQGIIGGIIGYAVGVVAALLTTGFTTGFDIILRVPVTQNLTLFVSSLVLAIVLGTAATIYPAYRASRLDPVEALRYEL
;
A
#
# COMPACT_ATOMS: atom_id res chain seq x y z
N MET A 1 -43.22 4.16 44.12
CA MET A 1 -43.16 3.07 43.11
C MET A 1 -41.82 3.19 42.40
N ALA A 2 -40.87 2.32 42.74
CA ALA A 2 -39.48 2.40 42.31
C ALA A 2 -39.30 1.81 40.90
N SER A 3 -38.87 2.64 39.95
CA SER A 3 -38.37 2.19 38.65
C SER A 3 -36.95 1.68 38.84
N GLY A 4 -36.80 0.35 38.89
CA GLY A 4 -35.50 -0.30 38.98
C GLY A 4 -34.76 -0.22 37.65
N GLU A 5 -33.71 0.60 37.61
CA GLU A 5 -32.72 0.63 36.54
C GLU A 5 -32.11 -0.77 36.36
N ARG A 6 -32.46 -1.46 35.27
CA ARG A 6 -31.75 -2.67 34.83
C ARG A 6 -30.34 -2.26 34.40
N ARG A 7 -29.39 -2.36 35.33
CA ARG A 7 -27.96 -2.32 35.03
C ARG A 7 -27.62 -3.53 34.15
N VAL A 8 -27.49 -3.28 32.85
CA VAL A 8 -27.00 -4.28 31.90
C VAL A 8 -25.53 -4.50 32.21
N HIS A 9 -25.22 -5.58 32.93
CA HIS A 9 -23.85 -6.06 33.12
C HIS A 9 -23.34 -6.57 31.77
N LEU A 10 -22.62 -5.72 31.05
CA LEU A 10 -21.87 -6.14 29.87
C LEU A 10 -20.77 -7.10 30.33
N GLY A 11 -20.85 -8.36 29.89
CA GLY A 11 -19.82 -9.35 30.17
C GLY A 11 -18.49 -8.96 29.52
N TYR A 12 -17.37 -9.32 30.14
CA TYR A 12 -16.02 -9.05 29.61
C TYR A 12 -15.85 -9.53 28.15
N VAL A 13 -16.53 -10.60 27.76
CA VAL A 13 -16.53 -11.15 26.38
C VAL A 13 -17.28 -10.25 25.41
N GLU A 14 -18.34 -9.58 25.85
CA GLU A 14 -19.17 -8.71 25.03
C GLU A 14 -18.52 -7.34 24.87
N ALA A 15 -17.88 -6.82 25.92
CA ALA A 15 -17.00 -5.66 25.85
C ALA A 15 -15.78 -5.92 24.93
N PHE A 16 -15.19 -7.12 24.96
CA PHE A 16 -14.09 -7.50 24.08
C PHE A 16 -14.54 -7.65 22.62
N ARG A 17 -15.71 -8.25 22.36
CA ARG A 17 -16.31 -8.36 21.02
C ARG A 17 -16.67 -6.97 20.44
N LEU A 18 -17.21 -6.06 21.25
CA LEU A 18 -17.44 -4.67 20.87
C LEU A 18 -16.11 -3.96 20.55
N GLY A 19 -15.09 -4.08 21.41
CA GLY A 19 -13.77 -3.49 21.14
C GLY A 19 -13.10 -4.02 19.85
N TYR A 20 -13.19 -5.32 19.60
CA TYR A 20 -12.61 -5.97 18.41
C TYR A 20 -13.30 -5.52 17.10
N SER A 21 -14.63 -5.38 17.13
CA SER A 21 -15.40 -4.89 15.97
C SER A 21 -15.19 -3.40 15.69
N HIS A 22 -14.86 -2.59 16.71
CA HIS A 22 -14.44 -1.19 16.52
C HIS A 22 -12.99 -1.05 16.00
N LEU A 23 -12.10 -1.99 16.32
CA LEU A 23 -10.74 -2.05 15.77
C LEU A 23 -10.72 -2.43 14.28
N LEU A 24 -11.56 -3.38 13.88
CA LEU A 24 -11.63 -3.84 12.49
C LEU A 24 -12.19 -2.76 11.53
N ARG A 25 -13.15 -1.95 11.97
CA ARG A 25 -13.65 -0.81 11.17
C ARG A 25 -12.62 0.32 10.96
N ARG A 26 -11.50 0.31 11.69
CA ARG A 26 -10.42 1.30 11.59
C ARG A 26 -9.33 0.91 10.57
N LEU A 27 -9.34 -0.35 10.12
CA LEU A 27 -8.36 -0.91 9.17
C LEU A 27 -8.80 -0.80 7.71
N ASP A 28 -10.10 -0.71 7.43
CA ASP A 28 -10.64 -0.79 6.06
C ASP A 28 -10.19 0.33 5.11
N ARG A 29 -9.65 1.43 5.65
CA ARG A 29 -9.27 2.62 4.85
C ARG A 29 -7.81 2.59 4.41
N SER A 30 -6.92 2.10 5.27
CA SER A 30 -5.50 1.95 4.97
C SER A 30 -5.25 0.76 4.04
N THR A 31 -6.11 -0.27 4.11
CA THR A 31 -6.00 -1.48 3.29
C THR A 31 -6.09 -1.19 1.79
N LEU A 32 -6.89 -0.20 1.35
CA LEU A 32 -6.99 0.16 -0.07
C LEU A 32 -5.68 0.75 -0.63
N ASN A 33 -5.03 1.65 0.12
CA ASN A 33 -3.72 2.20 -0.27
C ASN A 33 -2.66 1.10 -0.27
N VAL A 34 -2.61 0.30 0.80
CA VAL A 34 -1.67 -0.82 0.92
C VAL A 34 -1.87 -1.85 -0.20
N ALA A 35 -3.11 -2.18 -0.55
CA ALA A 35 -3.43 -3.11 -1.64
C ALA A 35 -3.01 -2.55 -3.00
N SER A 36 -3.25 -1.26 -3.26
CA SER A 36 -2.84 -0.61 -4.52
C SER A 36 -1.32 -0.61 -4.69
N ILE A 37 -0.58 -0.31 -3.61
CA ILE A 37 0.89 -0.38 -3.58
C ILE A 37 1.35 -1.84 -3.76
N ALA A 38 0.77 -2.76 -3.00
CA ALA A 38 1.16 -4.17 -3.02
C ALA A 38 0.93 -4.82 -4.38
N LEU A 39 -0.19 -4.53 -5.05
CA LEU A 39 -0.49 -5.06 -6.39
C LEU A 39 0.42 -4.47 -7.47
N GLY A 40 0.69 -3.16 -7.43
CA GLY A 40 1.64 -2.54 -8.36
C GLY A 40 3.05 -3.11 -8.19
N LEU A 41 3.49 -3.26 -6.94
CA LEU A 41 4.83 -3.76 -6.63
C LEU A 41 4.95 -5.27 -6.85
N SER A 42 3.91 -6.07 -6.60
CA SER A 42 3.93 -7.51 -6.86
C SER A 42 4.08 -7.78 -8.34
N PHE A 43 3.40 -7.01 -9.19
CA PHE A 43 3.56 -7.09 -10.64
C PHE A 43 4.97 -6.68 -11.10
N TYR A 44 5.49 -5.56 -10.59
CA TYR A 44 6.88 -5.13 -10.86
C TYR A 44 7.90 -6.20 -10.47
N THR A 45 7.81 -6.70 -9.25
CA THR A 45 8.72 -7.71 -8.69
C THR A 45 8.60 -9.02 -9.46
N SER A 46 7.38 -9.43 -9.84
CA SER A 46 7.13 -10.63 -10.62
C SER A 46 7.81 -10.56 -11.98
N LEU A 47 7.60 -9.48 -12.73
CA LEU A 47 8.20 -9.30 -14.06
C LEU A 47 9.73 -9.26 -14.02
N LEU A 48 10.33 -8.54 -13.07
CA LEU A 48 11.79 -8.49 -12.96
C LEU A 48 12.39 -9.82 -12.49
N LEU A 49 11.75 -10.52 -11.56
CA LEU A 49 12.23 -11.83 -11.14
C LEU A 49 12.15 -12.82 -12.30
N THR A 50 11.03 -12.87 -13.01
CA THR A 50 10.88 -13.69 -14.21
C THR A 50 11.96 -13.37 -15.26
N ASP A 51 12.27 -12.10 -15.50
CA ASP A 51 13.38 -11.71 -16.38
C ASP A 51 14.73 -12.26 -15.90
N THR A 52 15.06 -12.08 -14.63
CA THR A 52 16.33 -12.57 -14.06
C THR A 52 16.45 -14.09 -14.14
N PHE A 53 15.34 -14.82 -13.96
CA PHE A 53 15.29 -16.26 -14.12
C PHE A 53 15.59 -16.63 -15.57
N TYR A 54 14.86 -16.09 -16.55
CA TYR A 54 15.07 -16.39 -17.97
C TYR A 54 16.49 -16.07 -18.46
N ARG A 55 17.06 -14.92 -18.03
CA ARG A 55 18.46 -14.59 -18.33
C ARG A 55 19.42 -15.65 -17.80
N THR A 56 19.25 -16.08 -16.56
CA THR A 56 20.10 -17.11 -15.92
C THR A 56 20.02 -18.46 -16.64
N TYR A 57 18.83 -18.87 -17.08
CA TYR A 57 18.65 -20.05 -17.91
C TYR A 57 19.33 -19.94 -19.28
N SER A 58 19.14 -18.79 -19.95
CA SER A 58 19.66 -18.57 -21.29
C SER A 58 21.18 -18.51 -21.34
N THR A 59 21.83 -17.96 -20.29
CA THR A 59 23.30 -17.97 -20.15
C THR A 59 23.88 -19.37 -20.00
N LEU A 60 23.11 -20.33 -19.48
CA LEU A 60 23.50 -21.74 -19.40
C LEU A 60 23.34 -22.46 -20.76
N GLY A 61 22.45 -21.98 -21.62
CA GLY A 61 22.13 -22.55 -22.94
C GLY A 61 22.83 -21.90 -24.14
N GLY A 62 23.64 -20.85 -23.94
CA GLY A 62 24.41 -20.20 -25.01
C GLY A 62 23.63 -19.27 -25.94
N ALA A 63 22.35 -18.99 -25.67
CA ALA A 63 21.55 -18.05 -26.43
C ALA A 63 21.35 -16.75 -25.63
N SER A 64 21.79 -15.60 -26.15
CA SER A 64 21.51 -14.30 -25.56
C SER A 64 20.13 -13.81 -26.03
N LEU A 65 19.07 -14.22 -25.35
CA LEU A 65 17.80 -13.51 -25.49
C LEU A 65 17.92 -12.14 -24.82
N SER A 66 17.98 -11.11 -25.65
CA SER A 66 17.84 -9.72 -25.26
C SER A 66 16.46 -9.50 -24.66
N VAL A 67 16.43 -8.82 -23.50
CA VAL A 67 15.18 -8.42 -22.85
C VAL A 67 14.37 -7.58 -23.81
N GLU A 68 13.18 -8.08 -24.15
CA GLU A 68 12.26 -7.37 -24.99
C GLU A 68 11.83 -6.09 -24.27
N ALA A 69 12.05 -4.93 -24.90
CA ALA A 69 11.65 -3.62 -24.38
C ALA A 69 10.18 -3.57 -23.93
N THR A 70 9.36 -4.49 -24.44
CA THR A 70 7.98 -4.78 -24.03
C THR A 70 7.80 -4.89 -22.51
N TYR A 71 8.71 -5.56 -21.78
CA TYR A 71 8.57 -5.74 -20.32
C TYR A 71 8.66 -4.42 -19.55
N TYR A 72 9.58 -3.53 -19.94
CA TYR A 72 9.74 -2.23 -19.29
C TYR A 72 8.51 -1.33 -19.51
N TRP A 73 7.89 -1.40 -20.69
CA TRP A 73 6.65 -0.68 -20.98
C TRP A 73 5.48 -1.19 -20.15
N LEU A 74 5.34 -2.50 -19.97
CA LEU A 74 4.29 -3.09 -19.13
C LEU A 74 4.45 -2.66 -17.66
N VAL A 75 5.67 -2.66 -17.15
CA VAL A 75 5.99 -2.15 -15.81
C VAL A 75 5.60 -0.67 -15.69
N ALA A 76 5.99 0.17 -16.65
CA ALA A 76 5.69 1.59 -16.60
C ALA A 76 4.19 1.87 -16.53
N ILE A 77 3.38 1.16 -17.34
CA ILE A 77 1.93 1.28 -17.33
C ILE A 77 1.36 0.81 -15.98
N ALA A 78 1.79 -0.36 -15.48
CA ALA A 78 1.30 -0.91 -14.22
C ALA A 78 1.60 0.00 -13.01
N LEU A 79 2.81 0.57 -12.95
CA LEU A 79 3.18 1.51 -11.90
C LEU A 79 2.36 2.81 -12.00
N THR A 80 2.09 3.29 -13.21
CA THR A 80 1.24 4.47 -13.43
C THR A 80 -0.18 4.23 -12.92
N VAL A 81 -0.78 3.08 -13.26
CA VAL A 81 -2.12 2.70 -12.78
C VAL A 81 -2.14 2.58 -11.25
N SER A 82 -1.10 2.01 -10.64
CA SER A 82 -0.97 1.93 -9.18
C SER A 82 -0.91 3.32 -8.55
N VAL A 83 -0.12 4.26 -9.08
CA VAL A 83 -0.04 5.65 -8.59
C VAL A 83 -1.40 6.35 -8.66
N VAL A 84 -2.14 6.18 -9.75
CA VAL A 84 -3.50 6.75 -9.89
C VAL A 84 -4.44 6.13 -8.85
N GLY A 85 -4.38 4.81 -8.65
CA GLY A 85 -5.16 4.11 -7.63
C GLY A 85 -4.89 4.61 -6.21
N ILE A 86 -3.60 4.76 -5.85
CA ILE A 86 -3.17 5.29 -4.55
C ILE A 86 -3.67 6.72 -4.36
N THR A 87 -3.51 7.57 -5.38
CA THR A 87 -3.93 8.97 -5.31
C THR A 87 -5.44 9.08 -5.10
N ASN A 88 -6.23 8.28 -5.83
CA ASN A 88 -7.68 8.30 -5.72
C ASN A 88 -8.17 7.74 -4.38
N ALA A 89 -7.62 6.62 -3.93
CA ALA A 89 -7.94 6.06 -2.61
C ALA A 89 -7.58 7.04 -1.49
N MET A 90 -6.46 7.74 -1.60
CA MET A 90 -6.08 8.77 -0.63
C MET A 90 -7.01 9.98 -0.68
N LEU A 91 -7.48 10.42 -1.85
CA LEU A 91 -8.49 11.48 -1.96
C LEU A 91 -9.80 11.11 -1.25
N ILE A 92 -10.27 9.87 -1.44
CA ILE A 92 -11.44 9.36 -0.72
C ILE A 92 -11.18 9.38 0.79
N SER A 93 -10.00 8.92 1.23
CA SER A 93 -9.64 8.93 2.65
C SER A 93 -9.62 10.34 3.25
N VAL A 94 -9.16 11.34 2.49
CA VAL A 94 -9.20 12.75 2.91
C VAL A 94 -10.63 13.23 3.09
N GLN A 95 -11.53 12.91 2.14
CA GLN A 95 -12.95 13.29 2.20
C GLN A 95 -13.66 12.70 3.43
N GLU A 96 -13.36 11.46 3.77
CA GLU A 96 -13.92 10.81 4.97
C GLU A 96 -13.41 11.41 6.28
N ARG A 97 -12.24 12.08 6.28
CA ARG A 97 -11.61 12.68 7.46
C ARG A 97 -11.75 14.21 7.51
N VAL A 98 -12.56 14.82 6.64
CA VAL A 98 -12.71 16.29 6.56
C VAL A 98 -13.07 16.90 7.91
N LYS A 99 -14.00 16.30 8.66
CA LYS A 99 -14.43 16.78 9.99
C LYS A 99 -13.31 16.72 11.01
N GLU A 100 -12.55 15.63 11.05
CA GLU A 100 -11.40 15.47 11.95
C GLU A 100 -10.28 16.48 11.62
N ILE A 101 -10.04 16.74 10.33
CA ILE A 101 -9.08 17.75 9.89
C ILE A 101 -9.56 19.15 10.24
N GLY A 102 -10.85 19.43 10.07
CA GLY A 102 -11.47 20.70 10.43
C GLY A 102 -11.35 21.00 11.92
N THR A 103 -11.62 20.03 12.79
CA THR A 103 -11.46 20.20 14.24
C THR A 103 -10.00 20.43 14.63
N MET A 104 -9.05 19.70 14.03
CA MET A 104 -7.62 19.94 14.25
C MET A 104 -7.20 21.37 13.86
N LYS A 105 -7.70 21.87 12.73
CA LYS A 105 -7.42 23.24 12.27
C LYS A 105 -8.04 24.30 13.18
N CYS A 106 -9.26 24.09 13.67
CA CYS A 106 -9.89 25.00 14.64
C CYS A 106 -9.11 25.09 15.96
N LEU A 107 -8.41 24.02 16.35
CA LEU A 107 -7.52 23.99 17.52
C LEU A 107 -6.14 24.61 17.24
N GLY A 108 -5.90 25.13 16.04
CA GLY A 108 -4.66 25.82 15.66
C GLY A 108 -3.61 24.93 14.99
N ALA A 109 -3.97 23.75 14.47
CA ALA A 109 -3.03 22.96 13.67
C ALA A 109 -2.68 23.69 12.36
N LEU A 110 -1.36 23.86 12.10
CA LEU A 110 -0.87 24.40 10.84
C LEU A 110 -1.08 23.40 9.69
N ASP A 111 -1.27 23.92 8.47
CA ASP A 111 -1.40 23.13 7.24
C ASP A 111 -0.25 22.12 7.07
N ARG A 112 0.99 22.52 7.41
CA ARG A 112 2.17 21.66 7.37
C ARG A 112 2.04 20.42 8.27
N HIS A 113 1.39 20.53 9.43
CA HIS A 113 1.19 19.38 10.32
C HIS A 113 0.27 18.35 9.67
N ILE A 114 -0.77 18.79 8.98
CA ILE A 114 -1.70 17.92 8.26
C ILE A 114 -1.00 17.25 7.09
N THR A 115 -0.23 18.00 6.28
CA THR A 115 0.54 17.39 5.18
C THR A 115 1.52 16.34 5.71
N LEU A 116 2.24 16.63 6.79
CA LEU A 116 3.23 15.73 7.38
C LEU A 116 2.56 14.45 7.92
N LEU A 117 1.39 14.57 8.55
CA LEU A 117 0.59 13.43 9.01
C LEU A 117 0.30 12.44 7.88
N PHE A 118 -0.21 12.94 6.74
CA PHE A 118 -0.51 12.09 5.58
C PHE A 118 0.75 11.51 4.93
N LEU A 119 1.86 12.25 4.90
CA LEU A 119 3.13 11.74 4.37
C LEU A 119 3.72 10.61 5.23
N ILE A 120 3.63 10.72 6.57
CA ILE A 120 4.02 9.62 7.48
C ILE A 120 3.11 8.41 7.28
N GLU A 121 1.79 8.62 7.16
CA GLU A 121 0.84 7.54 6.88
C GLU A 121 1.18 6.82 5.58
N ALA A 122 1.47 7.56 4.50
CA ALA A 122 1.90 6.99 3.23
C ALA A 122 3.24 6.26 3.30
N LEU A 123 4.19 6.75 4.10
CA LEU A 123 5.47 6.07 4.32
C LEU A 123 5.27 4.71 4.99
N LEU A 124 4.44 4.64 6.03
CA LEU A 124 4.10 3.39 6.70
C LEU A 124 3.34 2.43 5.77
N GLN A 125 2.38 2.95 5.00
CA GLN A 125 1.67 2.18 3.97
C GLN A 125 2.60 1.66 2.88
N GLY A 126 3.60 2.45 2.48
CA GLY A 126 4.63 2.07 1.50
C GLY A 126 5.53 0.95 2.00
N ILE A 127 5.91 0.96 3.28
CA ILE A 127 6.70 -0.14 3.89
C ILE A 127 5.86 -1.42 3.93
N ILE A 128 4.64 -1.35 4.47
CA ILE A 128 3.77 -2.52 4.63
C ILE A 128 3.36 -3.09 3.26
N GLY A 129 2.87 -2.23 2.37
CA GLY A 129 2.51 -2.58 1.00
C GLY A 129 3.72 -3.06 0.18
N GLY A 130 4.90 -2.51 0.45
CA GLY A 130 6.15 -2.94 -0.18
C GLY A 130 6.54 -4.36 0.21
N ILE A 131 6.50 -4.69 1.51
CA ILE A 131 6.82 -6.04 2.00
C ILE A 131 5.80 -7.06 1.47
N ILE A 132 4.51 -6.74 1.56
CA ILE A 132 3.43 -7.62 1.07
C ILE A 132 3.54 -7.79 -0.45
N GLY A 133 3.70 -6.69 -1.18
CA GLY A 133 3.83 -6.69 -2.63
C GLY A 133 5.03 -7.50 -3.10
N TYR A 134 6.19 -7.34 -2.46
CA TYR A 134 7.37 -8.15 -2.78
C TYR A 134 7.11 -9.64 -2.53
N ALA A 135 6.56 -10.01 -1.37
CA ALA A 135 6.27 -11.41 -1.04
C ALA A 135 5.31 -12.04 -2.04
N VAL A 136 4.23 -11.35 -2.39
CA VAL A 136 3.26 -11.80 -3.39
C VAL A 136 3.88 -11.86 -4.79
N GLY A 137 4.72 -10.88 -5.14
CA GLY A 137 5.42 -10.83 -6.43
C GLY A 137 6.40 -11.97 -6.62
N VAL A 138 7.14 -12.34 -5.56
CA VAL A 138 8.00 -13.52 -5.56
C VAL A 138 7.15 -14.77 -5.79
N VAL A 139 6.10 -14.99 -5.00
CA VAL A 139 5.22 -16.16 -5.18
C VAL A 139 4.63 -16.21 -6.59
N ALA A 140 4.20 -15.07 -7.14
CA ALA A 140 3.70 -15.00 -8.51
C ALA A 140 4.77 -15.38 -9.54
N ALA A 141 5.99 -14.84 -9.42
CA ALA A 141 7.11 -15.20 -10.28
C ALA A 141 7.39 -16.71 -10.22
N LEU A 142 7.43 -17.28 -9.01
CA LEU A 142 7.70 -18.70 -8.80
C LEU A 142 6.63 -19.60 -9.43
N LEU A 143 5.37 -19.21 -9.33
CA LEU A 143 4.29 -19.95 -10.00
C LEU A 143 4.49 -19.87 -11.52
N THR A 144 4.69 -18.68 -12.08
CA THR A 144 4.84 -18.51 -13.54
C THR A 144 6.07 -19.24 -14.10
N THR A 145 7.22 -19.16 -13.43
CA THR A 145 8.46 -19.85 -13.89
C THR A 145 8.47 -21.33 -13.54
N GLY A 146 7.92 -21.71 -12.38
CA GLY A 146 7.88 -23.10 -11.91
C GLY A 146 7.10 -24.01 -12.86
N PHE A 147 5.98 -23.53 -13.41
CA PHE A 147 5.21 -24.28 -14.41
C PHE A 147 5.92 -24.45 -15.77
N THR A 148 6.86 -23.56 -16.12
CA THR A 148 7.51 -23.56 -17.44
C THR A 148 8.87 -24.25 -17.44
N THR A 149 9.62 -24.13 -16.36
CA THR A 149 11.05 -24.47 -16.34
C THR A 149 11.49 -25.29 -15.11
N GLY A 150 10.58 -25.54 -14.15
CA GLY A 150 10.84 -26.30 -12.92
C GLY A 150 11.21 -25.44 -11.70
N PHE A 151 10.96 -25.97 -10.49
CA PHE A 151 11.17 -25.22 -9.23
C PHE A 151 12.63 -25.16 -8.75
N ASP A 152 13.54 -25.93 -9.35
CA ASP A 152 14.99 -25.88 -9.04
C ASP A 152 15.64 -24.52 -9.37
N ILE A 153 14.86 -23.66 -10.04
CA ILE A 153 15.07 -22.25 -10.35
C ILE A 153 15.67 -21.44 -9.20
N ILE A 154 14.92 -21.58 -8.12
CA ILE A 154 15.00 -20.77 -6.91
C ILE A 154 16.36 -20.91 -6.25
N LEU A 155 16.90 -22.12 -6.22
CA LEU A 155 18.17 -22.42 -5.56
C LEU A 155 19.38 -21.90 -6.34
N ARG A 156 19.19 -21.55 -7.62
CA ARG A 156 20.27 -21.06 -8.49
C ARG A 156 20.40 -19.55 -8.50
N VAL A 157 19.42 -18.80 -7.99
CA VAL A 157 19.51 -17.34 -7.92
C VAL A 157 20.40 -16.92 -6.73
N PRO A 158 21.44 -16.11 -6.96
CA PRO A 158 22.29 -15.62 -5.89
C PRO A 158 21.49 -14.88 -4.81
N VAL A 159 21.77 -15.18 -3.54
CA VAL A 159 21.13 -14.51 -2.39
C VAL A 159 21.34 -12.98 -2.43
N THR A 160 22.51 -12.55 -2.91
CA THR A 160 22.85 -11.14 -3.11
C THR A 160 21.90 -10.43 -4.06
N GLN A 161 21.52 -11.10 -5.16
CA GLN A 161 20.63 -10.53 -6.18
C GLN A 161 19.19 -10.41 -5.67
N ASN A 162 18.71 -11.40 -4.92
CA ASN A 162 17.40 -11.34 -4.25
C ASN A 162 17.35 -10.20 -3.22
N LEU A 163 18.42 -10.00 -2.45
CA LEU A 163 18.48 -8.92 -1.46
C LEU A 163 18.47 -7.54 -2.15
N THR A 164 19.21 -7.37 -3.24
CA THR A 164 19.19 -6.12 -4.03
C THR A 164 17.79 -5.85 -4.59
N LEU A 165 17.12 -6.87 -5.13
CA LEU A 165 15.75 -6.73 -5.65
C LEU A 165 14.78 -6.34 -4.53
N PHE A 166 14.84 -7.01 -3.37
CA PHE A 166 14.01 -6.67 -2.22
C PHE A 166 14.17 -5.21 -1.80
N VAL A 167 15.41 -4.74 -1.62
CA VAL A 167 15.69 -3.35 -1.22
C VAL A 167 15.20 -2.38 -2.30
N SER A 168 15.44 -2.67 -3.57
CA SER A 168 14.99 -1.81 -4.68
C SER A 168 13.47 -1.70 -4.75
N SER A 169 12.75 -2.82 -4.57
CA SER A 169 11.28 -2.88 -4.57
C SER A 169 10.71 -2.14 -3.36
N LEU A 170 11.32 -2.26 -2.19
CA LEU A 170 10.87 -1.56 -0.99
C LEU A 170 11.05 -0.03 -1.13
N VAL A 171 12.22 0.40 -1.62
CA VAL A 171 12.47 1.83 -1.90
C VAL A 171 11.47 2.35 -2.93
N LEU A 172 11.20 1.59 -4.00
CA LEU A 172 10.23 1.96 -5.02
C LEU A 172 8.83 2.12 -4.42
N ALA A 173 8.37 1.19 -3.57
CA ALA A 173 7.05 1.30 -2.93
C ALA A 173 6.93 2.53 -2.03
N ILE A 174 7.97 2.85 -1.25
CA ILE A 174 7.99 4.05 -0.42
C ILE A 174 7.93 5.31 -1.30
N VAL A 175 8.75 5.36 -2.35
CA VAL A 175 8.78 6.51 -3.27
C VAL A 175 7.43 6.69 -3.98
N LEU A 176 6.86 5.62 -4.53
CA LEU A 176 5.57 5.69 -5.23
C LEU A 176 4.43 6.06 -4.27
N GLY A 177 4.36 5.43 -3.10
CA GLY A 177 3.31 5.69 -2.11
C GLY A 177 3.36 7.13 -1.58
N THR A 178 4.56 7.61 -1.25
CA THR A 178 4.74 8.99 -0.78
C THR A 178 4.49 10.00 -1.90
N ALA A 179 5.04 9.79 -3.10
CA ALA A 179 4.86 10.69 -4.24
C ALA A 179 3.39 10.83 -4.66
N ALA A 180 2.66 9.70 -4.74
CA ALA A 180 1.23 9.69 -5.04
C ALA A 180 0.39 10.43 -3.98
N THR A 181 0.88 10.49 -2.74
CA THR A 181 0.19 11.12 -1.61
C THR A 181 0.43 12.63 -1.51
N ILE A 182 1.47 13.18 -2.14
CA ILE A 182 1.81 14.60 -2.03
C ILE A 182 0.61 15.49 -2.44
N TYR A 183 -0.01 15.20 -3.58
CA TYR A 183 -1.16 15.96 -4.07
C TYR A 183 -2.37 15.92 -3.12
N PRO A 184 -2.90 14.74 -2.72
CA PRO A 184 -4.03 14.69 -1.80
C PRO A 184 -3.69 15.24 -0.41
N ALA A 185 -2.46 15.04 0.10
CA ALA A 185 -2.03 15.60 1.38
C ALA A 185 -2.01 17.14 1.36
N TYR A 186 -1.56 17.73 0.25
CA TYR A 186 -1.64 19.17 0.05
C TYR A 186 -3.09 19.66 0.00
N ARG A 187 -3.96 18.96 -0.73
CA ARG A 187 -5.39 19.29 -0.80
C ARG A 187 -6.06 19.21 0.59
N ALA A 188 -5.76 18.17 1.36
CA ALA A 188 -6.25 17.99 2.73
C ALA A 188 -5.80 19.12 3.65
N SER A 189 -4.54 19.53 3.54
CA SER A 189 -3.98 20.62 4.33
C SER A 189 -4.59 21.98 4.01
N ARG A 190 -5.30 22.15 2.89
CA ARG A 190 -5.95 23.42 2.50
C ARG A 190 -7.46 23.43 2.67
N LEU A 191 -8.02 22.43 3.35
CA LEU A 191 -9.45 22.41 3.68
C LEU A 191 -9.80 23.58 4.61
N ASP A 192 -10.90 24.27 4.31
CA ASP A 192 -11.43 25.35 5.13
C ASP A 192 -12.17 24.80 6.36
N PRO A 193 -11.76 25.19 7.58
CA PRO A 193 -12.32 24.63 8.81
C PRO A 193 -13.82 24.94 9.00
N VAL A 194 -14.27 26.09 8.49
CA VAL A 194 -15.67 26.52 8.55
C VAL A 194 -16.56 25.62 7.68
N GLU A 195 -16.07 25.25 6.49
CA GLU A 195 -16.81 24.38 5.56
C GLU A 195 -16.82 22.93 6.04
N ALA A 196 -15.74 22.47 6.67
CA ALA A 196 -15.63 21.14 7.26
C ALA A 196 -16.64 20.89 8.40
N LEU A 197 -17.01 21.92 9.17
CA LEU A 197 -17.97 21.84 10.26
C LEU A 197 -19.43 22.01 9.80
N ARG A 198 -19.65 22.69 8.67
CA ARG A 198 -20.99 22.96 8.13
C ARG A 198 -21.59 21.77 7.39
N TYR A 199 -20.79 20.76 7.04
CA TYR A 199 -21.21 19.58 6.27
C TYR A 199 -22.28 18.69 6.95
N GLU A 200 -22.64 18.95 8.22
CA GLU A 200 -23.68 18.21 8.97
C GLU A 200 -24.87 19.07 9.45
N LEU A 201 -24.94 20.37 9.13
CA LEU A 201 -26.08 21.25 9.46
C LEU A 201 -27.04 21.38 8.28
#